data_AF-A0A6V7KHW3-F1
#
_entry.id   AF-A0A6V7KHW3-F1
#
_cell.length_a   1.000
_cell.length_b   1.000
_cell.length_c   1.000
_cell.angle_alpha   90.00
_cell.angle_beta   90.00
_cell.angle_gamma   90.00
#
_symmetry.space_group_name_H-M   'P 1'
#
loop_
_entity.id
_entity.type
_entity.pdbx_description
1 polymer ?
#
loop_
_entity_poly.entity_id
_entity_poly.type
_entity_poly.pdbx_seq_one_letter_code
_entity_poly.pdbx_strand_id
1 'polypeptide(L)'
;MTGSVGVEIPGTLSPLSHHVKNANSVWLNNQPLDNALSALLQRLVRLANDANCLAVSEAVDGAGAGLDVVFAIIIGTGCGAGIALNGRDHAGRNGIAG
;
A
#
# COMPACT_ATOMS: atom_id res chain seq x y z
N MET A 1 6.21 -8.64 23.21
CA MET A 1 6.98 -8.70 21.95
C MET A 1 6.71 -7.42 21.18
N THR A 2 7.73 -6.75 20.66
CA THR A 2 7.59 -5.53 19.86
C THR A 2 7.89 -5.88 18.39
N GLY A 3 6.87 -5.76 17.52
CA GLY A 3 7.00 -5.96 16.07
C GLY A 3 6.84 -4.66 15.29
N SER A 4 6.93 -4.70 13.96
CA SER A 4 6.50 -3.61 13.08
C SER A 4 4.97 -3.60 12.92
N VAL A 5 4.39 -2.45 12.56
CA VAL A 5 2.97 -2.33 12.19
C VAL A 5 2.89 -1.76 10.77
N GLY A 6 2.30 -2.54 9.86
CA GLY A 6 1.91 -2.11 8.52
C GLY A 6 0.40 -2.17 8.39
N VAL A 7 -0.19 -1.23 7.67
CA VAL A 7 -1.63 -1.21 7.37
C VAL A 7 -1.82 -0.95 5.88
N GLU A 8 -2.54 -1.86 5.25
CA GLU A 8 -3.04 -1.70 3.89
C GLU A 8 -4.27 -0.79 3.90
N ILE A 9 -4.34 0.15 2.95
CA ILE A 9 -5.47 1.07 2.82
C ILE A 9 -5.98 1.14 1.38
N PRO A 10 -7.29 1.41 1.18
CA PRO A 10 -7.76 1.87 -0.11
C PRO A 10 -7.21 3.28 -0.39
N GLY A 11 -6.72 3.51 -1.60
CA GLY A 11 -6.03 4.75 -1.96
C GLY A 11 -4.55 4.73 -1.55
N THR A 12 -3.92 5.91 -1.51
CA THR A 12 -2.47 6.02 -1.26
C THR A 12 -2.13 7.29 -0.49
N LEU A 13 -0.97 7.34 0.16
CA LEU A 13 -0.49 8.57 0.78
C LEU A 13 0.07 9.53 -0.27
N SER A 14 -0.31 10.80 -0.17
CA SER A 14 0.32 11.87 -0.93
C SER A 14 1.77 12.06 -0.46
N PRO A 15 2.77 11.99 -1.35
CA PRO A 15 4.17 12.20 -0.97
C PRO A 15 4.47 13.66 -0.57
N LEU A 16 3.56 14.59 -0.87
CA LEU A 16 3.72 16.01 -0.52
C LEU A 16 3.06 16.34 0.82
N SER A 17 1.81 15.91 1.02
CA SER A 17 1.03 16.28 2.22
C SER A 17 1.01 15.21 3.30
N HIS A 18 1.46 13.98 3.01
CA HIS A 18 1.29 12.82 3.89
C HIS A 18 -0.16 12.55 4.30
N HIS A 19 -1.12 13.03 3.50
CA HIS A 19 -2.53 12.71 3.68
C HIS A 19 -2.95 11.64 2.68
N VAL A 20 -3.96 10.85 3.04
CA VAL A 20 -4.57 9.88 2.12
C VAL A 20 -5.22 10.61 0.94
N LYS A 21 -5.04 10.08 -0.27
CA LYS A 21 -5.68 10.54 -1.51
C LYS A 21 -6.23 9.34 -2.29
N ASN A 22 -7.22 9.61 -3.14
CA ASN A 22 -7.84 8.65 -4.07
C ASN A 22 -8.39 7.38 -3.40
N ALA A 23 -8.82 7.47 -2.13
CA ALA A 23 -9.50 6.38 -1.46
C ALA A 23 -10.98 6.32 -1.88
N ASN A 24 -11.49 5.11 -2.14
CA ASN A 24 -12.92 4.87 -2.33
C ASN A 24 -13.72 5.09 -1.02
N SER A 25 -13.11 4.81 0.14
CA SER A 25 -13.55 5.25 1.46
C SER A 25 -13.29 6.76 1.59
N VAL A 26 -14.18 7.55 1.00
CA VAL A 26 -13.97 9.00 0.79
C VAL A 26 -13.65 9.79 2.04
N TRP A 27 -14.10 9.34 3.22
CA TRP A 27 -13.82 9.96 4.52
C TRP A 27 -12.35 9.84 4.96
N LEU A 28 -11.57 8.96 4.34
CA LEU A 28 -10.12 8.88 4.56
C LEU A 28 -9.37 9.99 3.82
N ASN A 29 -9.91 10.50 2.71
CA ASN A 29 -9.19 11.48 1.89
C ASN A 29 -8.90 12.76 2.70
N ASN A 30 -7.69 13.31 2.51
CA ASN A 30 -7.14 14.43 3.24
C ASN A 30 -6.89 14.19 4.74
N GLN A 31 -6.93 12.95 5.23
CA GLN A 31 -6.59 12.62 6.62
C GLN A 31 -5.12 12.16 6.77
N PRO A 32 -4.42 12.55 7.84
CA PRO A 32 -3.07 12.08 8.17
C PRO A 32 -3.12 10.75 8.93
N LEU A 33 -3.63 9.71 8.27
CA LEU A 33 -3.99 8.44 8.91
C LEU A 33 -2.80 7.71 9.56
N ASP A 34 -1.63 7.75 8.94
CA ASP A 34 -0.39 7.17 9.47
C ASP A 34 0.00 7.79 10.81
N ASN A 35 -0.06 9.12 10.91
CA ASN A 35 0.23 9.88 12.12
C ASN A 35 -0.83 9.61 13.20
N ALA A 36 -2.11 9.59 12.82
CA ALA A 36 -3.20 9.31 13.75
C ALA A 36 -3.09 7.91 14.36
N LEU A 37 -2.84 6.89 13.53
CA LEU A 37 -2.64 5.51 14.00
C LEU A 37 -1.35 5.38 14.81
N SER A 38 -0.28 6.07 14.42
CA SER A 38 0.99 6.04 15.16
C SER A 38 0.84 6.63 16.56
N ALA A 39 0.09 7.74 16.69
CA ALA A 39 -0.23 8.35 17.97
C ALA A 39 -1.13 7.44 18.83
N LEU A 40 -2.14 6.80 18.24
CA LEU A 40 -3.04 5.91 18.97
C LEU A 40 -2.33 4.65 19.48
N LEU A 41 -1.46 4.07 18.65
CA LEU A 41 -0.77 2.82 18.97
C LEU A 41 0.57 3.03 19.70
N GLN A 42 1.02 4.29 19.85
CA GLN A 42 2.32 4.66 20.40
C GLN A 42 3.48 3.93 19.70
N ARG A 43 3.36 3.73 18.39
CA ARG A 43 4.26 2.92 17.55
C ARG A 43 4.28 3.48 16.14
N LEU A 44 5.40 3.31 15.43
CA LEU A 44 5.46 3.67 14.01
C LEU A 44 4.51 2.77 13.20
N VAL A 45 3.60 3.40 12.45
CA VAL A 45 2.71 2.74 11.49
C VAL A 45 3.11 3.13 10.08
N ARG A 46 3.28 2.14 9.20
CA ARG A 46 3.49 2.36 7.76
C ARG A 46 2.23 2.02 6.99
N LEU A 47 1.86 2.87 6.05
CA LEU A 47 0.72 2.65 5.17
C LEU A 47 1.19 2.32 3.75
N ALA A 48 0.44 1.47 3.07
CA ALA A 48 0.62 1.17 1.65
C ALA A 48 -0.75 0.95 0.99
N ASN A 49 -0.78 1.14 -0.33
CA ASN A 49 -1.96 0.86 -1.14
C ASN A 49 -2.23 -0.65 -1.23
N ASP A 50 -3.50 -1.03 -1.24
CA ASP A 50 -4.00 -2.41 -1.40
C ASP A 50 -3.39 -3.18 -2.57
N ALA A 51 -3.39 -2.62 -3.77
CA ALA A 51 -2.83 -3.30 -4.94
C ALA A 51 -1.30 -3.49 -4.85
N ASN A 52 -0.58 -2.53 -4.26
CA ASN A 52 0.86 -2.67 -4.00
C ASN A 52 1.14 -3.76 -2.96
N CYS A 53 0.36 -3.80 -1.88
CA CYS A 53 0.44 -4.85 -0.86
C CYS A 53 0.22 -6.23 -1.47
N LEU A 54 -0.79 -6.38 -2.33
CA LEU A 54 -1.03 -7.61 -3.09
C LEU A 54 0.20 -8.00 -3.92
N ALA A 55 0.74 -7.07 -4.72
CA ALA A 55 1.88 -7.38 -5.59
C ALA A 55 3.11 -7.83 -4.80
N VAL A 56 3.41 -7.19 -3.67
CA VAL A 56 4.53 -7.57 -2.80
C VAL A 56 4.28 -8.92 -2.14
N SER A 57 3.06 -9.17 -1.63
CA SER A 57 2.71 -10.47 -1.04
C SER A 57 2.91 -11.59 -2.05
N GLU A 58 2.40 -11.43 -3.27
CA GLU A 58 2.55 -12.44 -4.32
C GLU A 58 4.01 -12.65 -4.74
N ALA A 59 4.84 -11.60 -4.67
CA ALA A 59 6.26 -11.68 -5.03
C ALA A 59 7.16 -12.27 -3.94
N VAL A 60 6.76 -12.18 -2.66
CA VAL A 60 7.59 -12.64 -1.52
C VAL A 60 7.33 -14.12 -1.22
N ASP A 61 6.08 -14.49 -1.01
CA ASP A 61 5.69 -15.84 -0.56
C ASP A 61 4.42 -16.38 -1.23
N GLY A 62 3.85 -15.64 -2.19
CA GLY A 62 2.72 -16.09 -3.01
C GLY A 62 3.11 -16.72 -4.34
N ALA A 63 2.21 -16.62 -5.32
CA ALA A 63 2.32 -17.31 -6.61
C ALA A 63 3.45 -16.79 -7.52
N GLY A 64 3.94 -15.58 -7.27
CA GLY A 64 5.05 -14.95 -7.98
C GLY A 64 6.40 -15.11 -7.29
N ALA A 65 6.51 -15.90 -6.22
CA ALA A 65 7.76 -16.07 -5.47
C ALA A 65 8.90 -16.57 -6.36
N GLY A 66 10.05 -15.91 -6.27
CA GLY A 66 11.25 -16.23 -7.06
C GLY A 66 11.27 -15.60 -8.46
N LEU A 67 10.26 -14.83 -8.85
CA LEU A 67 10.26 -14.04 -10.08
C LEU A 67 10.79 -12.62 -9.84
N ASP A 68 11.50 -12.08 -10.83
CA ASP A 68 12.07 -10.72 -10.75
C ASP A 68 11.01 -9.62 -10.83
N VAL A 69 9.90 -9.88 -11.54
CA VAL A 69 8.81 -8.92 -11.76
C VAL A 69 7.48 -9.62 -11.55
N VAL A 70 6.65 -9.07 -10.66
CA VAL A 70 5.28 -9.52 -10.42
C VAL A 70 4.34 -8.35 -10.63
N PHE A 71 3.35 -8.55 -11.50
CA PHE A 71 2.27 -7.60 -11.73
C PHE A 71 0.97 -8.22 -11.23
N ALA A 72 0.33 -7.58 -10.25
CA ALA A 72 -0.91 -8.04 -9.66
C ALA A 72 -2.05 -7.10 -10.04
N ILE A 73 -3.22 -7.65 -10.36
CA ILE A 73 -4.43 -6.90 -10.71
C ILE A 73 -5.58 -7.38 -9.85
N ILE A 74 -6.31 -6.43 -9.25
CA ILE A 74 -7.58 -6.65 -8.58
C ILE A 74 -8.69 -6.30 -9.57
N ILE A 75 -9.58 -7.26 -9.87
CA ILE A 75 -10.73 -7.07 -10.75
C ILE A 75 -12.02 -7.37 -9.97
N GLY A 76 -12.85 -6.35 -9.76
CA GLY A 76 -14.12 -6.47 -9.03
C GLY A 76 -15.02 -5.26 -9.23
N THR A 77 -15.58 -4.72 -8.15
CA THR A 77 -16.37 -3.47 -8.19
C THR A 77 -15.53 -2.24 -8.61
N GLY A 78 -14.21 -2.32 -8.48
CA GLY A 78 -13.23 -1.43 -9.09
C GLY A 78 -12.09 -2.22 -9.74
N CYS A 79 -11.14 -1.52 -10.34
CA CYS A 79 -9.85 -2.09 -10.73
C CYS A 79 -8.70 -1.37 -10.02
N GLY A 80 -7.67 -2.13 -9.67
CA GLY A 80 -6.43 -1.62 -9.12
C GLY A 80 -5.31 -2.58 -9.48
N ALA A 81 -4.08 -2.09 -9.58
CA ALA A 81 -2.93 -2.92 -9.87
C ALA A 81 -1.69 -2.44 -9.13
N GLY A 82 -0.76 -3.37 -8.94
CA GLY A 82 0.50 -3.14 -8.26
C GLY A 82 1.63 -3.88 -8.97
N ILE A 83 2.84 -3.32 -8.91
CA ILE A 83 4.03 -3.91 -9.48
C ILE A 83 5.03 -4.14 -8.36
N ALA A 84 5.57 -5.35 -8.27
CA ALA A 84 6.71 -5.66 -7.42
C ALA A 84 7.93 -6.02 -8.28
N LEU A 85 9.08 -5.45 -7.94
CA LEU A 85 10.37 -5.70 -8.55
C LEU A 85 11.29 -6.32 -7.51
N ASN A 86 11.77 -7.54 -7.77
CA ASN A 86 12.64 -8.31 -6.87
C ASN A 86 12.07 -8.41 -5.44
N GLY A 87 10.77 -8.72 -5.33
CA GLY A 87 10.06 -8.81 -4.05
C GLY A 87 9.83 -7.48 -3.33
N ARG A 88 9.97 -6.33 -4.02
CA ARG A 88 9.78 -5.00 -3.43
C ARG A 88 8.76 -4.18 -4.21
N ASP A 89 7.98 -3.37 -3.50
CA ASP A 89 7.00 -2.46 -4.11
C ASP A 89 7.67 -1.49 -5.10
N HIS A 90 7.10 -1.40 -6.31
CA HIS A 90 7.33 -0.32 -7.24
C HIS A 90 6.18 0.69 -7.17
N ALA A 91 6.20 1.57 -6.16
CA ALA A 91 5.11 2.52 -5.93
C ALA A 91 4.95 3.61 -7.00
N GLY A 92 6.02 3.90 -7.76
CA GLY A 92 6.09 5.05 -8.65
C GLY A 92 6.05 6.40 -7.91
N ARG A 93 6.23 7.50 -8.64
CA ARG A 93 6.38 8.84 -8.04
C ARG A 93 5.15 9.30 -7.23
N ASN A 94 3.97 8.82 -7.60
CA ASN A 94 2.70 9.25 -7.04
C ASN A 94 2.01 8.17 -6.20
N GLY A 95 2.62 6.99 -6.03
CA GLY A 95 2.02 5.85 -5.34
C GLY A 95 0.96 5.10 -6.15
N ILE A 96 1.06 5.13 -7.48
CA ILE A 96 0.08 4.61 -8.47
C ILE A 96 0.78 4.08 -9.74
N ALA A 97 1.84 3.27 -9.59
CA ALA A 97 2.58 2.77 -10.75
C ALA A 97 1.88 1.63 -11.52
N GLY A 98 0.99 0.91 -10.84
CA GLY A 98 0.11 -0.10 -11.43
C GLY A 98 -1.21 0.50 -11.89
#